data_AF-A0A7C5VRM2-F1
#
_entry.id   AF-A0A7C5VRM2-F1
#
_cell.length_a   1.000
_cell.length_b   1.000
_cell.length_c   1.000
_cell.angle_alpha   90.00
_cell.angle_beta   90.00
_cell.angle_gamma   90.00
#
_symmetry.space_group_name_H-M   'P 1'
#
loop_
_entity.id
_entity.type
_entity.pdbx_description
1 polymer ?
#
loop_
_entity_poly.entity_id
_entity_poly.type
_entity_poly.pdbx_seq_one_letter_code
_entity_poly.pdbx_strand_id
1 'polypeptide(L)'
;MARQLVDRPVKEIEAVRKAWNYPLFDAIFQRRARRFPLGAEFPGTTAPFKSQKEPVPLDEIEEALLVMAGTGLSGLNLGAVDLPYADKAGANWCGNTMIQWQGRTYASPCASHGTELFFTNDEGVYMVKMKEVVPERMREIEGEDDWDRIVQAFRAHTVKLQDGRLDIPMVTGVTLPFNQWNVNKPGTTLFMPITDVTWELINIMMLIMDEPNCVYIYDDLTGAEPLRKWADRGKLNRNAPMGLSALERAATMATAGVEQAFMLQNMYLALQALGLGGWIFAPSTAPVVMGGTPFTKGLGFRFHPVERASPLPRPDWLGPSLGNPVGIDGLFEAYCPPYYRSMADAVQAIYDAKWGPEGIYKAGPASLKNRQALDLEVPKTTEWCLEATKELCEYVWETYGRFPATVDAMQMVIWLQAHHLETDFYDQYALPGAYHEAIARHFDVWHGGKKPRLLSEATSAAG
;
A
#
# COMPACT_ATOMS: atom_id res chain seq x y z
N MET A 1 2.41 15.27 -25.37
CA MET A 1 3.68 14.57 -25.66
C MET A 1 3.53 13.10 -25.36
N ALA A 2 4.27 12.21 -26.03
CA ALA A 2 4.25 10.79 -25.70
C ALA A 2 5.20 10.50 -24.52
N ARG A 3 4.84 9.51 -23.70
CA ARG A 3 5.67 8.96 -22.62
C ARG A 3 7.02 8.49 -23.17
N GLN A 4 8.12 8.94 -22.57
CA GLN A 4 9.47 8.52 -22.94
C GLN A 4 9.93 7.36 -22.07
N LEU A 5 10.56 6.37 -22.69
CA LEU A 5 11.18 5.23 -22.02
C LEU A 5 12.65 5.51 -21.76
N VAL A 6 13.18 4.92 -20.70
CA VAL A 6 14.61 4.96 -20.35
C VAL A 6 15.39 4.07 -21.31
N ASP A 7 16.27 4.69 -22.09
CA ASP A 7 17.11 4.06 -23.12
C ASP A 7 18.62 4.21 -22.86
N ARG A 8 19.00 4.84 -21.74
CA ARG A 8 20.38 5.12 -21.32
C ARG A 8 20.55 4.93 -19.81
N PRO A 9 21.79 4.79 -19.30
CA PRO A 9 22.03 4.61 -17.87
C PRO A 9 21.42 5.75 -17.04
N VAL A 10 20.70 5.40 -15.97
CA VAL A 10 19.99 6.34 -15.10
C VAL A 10 20.94 7.36 -14.48
N LYS A 11 22.16 6.95 -14.15
CA LYS A 11 23.21 7.85 -13.62
C LYS A 11 23.67 8.92 -14.61
N GLU A 12 23.41 8.78 -15.91
CA GLU A 12 23.73 9.79 -16.92
C GLU A 12 22.61 10.82 -17.11
N ILE A 13 21.44 10.59 -16.50
CA ILE A 13 20.30 11.50 -16.56
C ILE A 13 20.49 12.62 -15.53
N GLU A 14 20.86 13.82 -15.99
CA GLU A 14 21.10 14.99 -15.13
C GLU A 14 19.89 15.32 -14.24
N ALA A 15 18.67 15.14 -14.76
CA ALA A 15 17.43 15.34 -14.02
C ALA A 15 17.33 14.42 -12.79
N VAL A 16 17.74 13.15 -12.92
CA VAL A 16 17.76 12.19 -11.82
C VAL A 16 18.79 12.61 -10.77
N ARG A 17 19.98 13.06 -11.18
CA ARG A 17 20.99 13.60 -10.24
C ARG A 17 20.45 14.80 -9.45
N LYS A 18 19.71 15.70 -10.09
CA LYS A 18 19.08 16.84 -9.42
C LYS A 18 18.04 16.38 -8.40
N ALA A 19 17.17 15.44 -8.76
CA ALA A 19 16.19 14.88 -7.84
C ALA A 19 16.84 14.15 -6.65
N TRP A 20 17.88 13.35 -6.90
CA TRP A 20 18.58 12.60 -5.86
C TRP A 20 19.25 13.51 -4.82
N ASN A 21 19.72 14.68 -5.26
CA ASN A 21 20.36 15.67 -4.40
C ASN A 21 19.39 16.73 -3.87
N TYR A 22 18.08 16.58 -4.10
CA TYR A 22 17.09 17.52 -3.59
C TYR A 22 17.02 17.42 -2.05
N PRO A 23 17.19 18.54 -1.31
CA PRO A 23 17.27 18.47 0.15
C PRO A 23 15.97 17.95 0.78
N LEU A 24 16.09 16.94 1.65
CA LEU A 24 14.93 16.33 2.32
C LEU A 24 14.08 17.36 3.09
N PHE A 25 14.73 18.28 3.83
CA PHE A 25 14.00 19.31 4.57
C PHE A 25 13.29 20.30 3.65
N ASP A 26 13.86 20.62 2.49
CA ASP A 26 13.16 21.41 1.48
C ASP A 26 11.94 20.65 0.96
N ALA A 27 12.05 19.34 0.71
CA ALA A 27 10.91 18.54 0.29
C ALA A 27 9.79 18.59 1.34
N ILE A 28 10.14 18.45 2.62
CA ILE A 28 9.16 18.51 3.72
C ILE A 28 8.48 19.89 3.80
N PHE A 29 9.25 20.98 3.83
CA PHE A 29 8.70 22.32 4.07
C PHE A 29 8.03 22.94 2.84
N GLN A 30 8.44 22.54 1.63
CA GLN A 30 7.88 23.03 0.37
C GLN A 30 6.73 22.18 -0.18
N ARG A 31 6.53 20.96 0.35
CA ARG A 31 5.41 20.10 -0.07
C ARG A 31 4.05 20.77 0.14
N ARG A 32 3.27 20.83 -0.94
CA ARG A 32 1.88 21.35 -0.96
C ARG A 32 1.00 20.47 -1.83
N ALA A 33 -0.30 20.51 -1.58
CA ALA A 33 -1.29 19.90 -2.47
C ALA A 33 -1.44 20.76 -3.72
N ARG A 34 -0.72 20.39 -4.77
CA ARG A 34 -0.78 21.05 -6.07
C ARG A 34 -1.62 20.17 -6.98
N ARG A 35 -2.83 20.63 -7.32
CA ARG A 35 -3.94 19.78 -7.74
C ARG A 35 -4.42 20.06 -9.16
N PHE A 36 -3.71 20.90 -9.91
CA PHE A 36 -4.09 21.32 -11.25
C PHE A 36 -3.17 20.66 -12.29
N PRO A 37 -3.57 19.50 -12.84
CA PRO A 37 -2.81 18.88 -13.92
C PRO A 37 -2.91 19.67 -15.22
N LEU A 38 -1.85 19.62 -16.02
CA LEU A 38 -1.87 20.14 -17.40
C LEU A 38 -3.06 19.57 -18.19
N GLY A 39 -3.69 20.44 -18.98
CA GLY A 39 -4.85 20.09 -19.80
C GLY A 39 -6.18 19.94 -19.06
N ALA A 40 -6.22 20.16 -17.74
CA ALA A 40 -7.48 20.16 -17.00
C ALA A 40 -8.24 21.49 -17.10
N GLU A 41 -9.51 21.42 -16.74
CA GLU A 41 -10.41 22.55 -16.59
C GLU A 41 -10.95 22.55 -15.16
N PHE A 42 -10.74 23.67 -14.44
CA PHE A 42 -11.33 23.88 -13.13
C PHE A 42 -12.55 24.80 -13.29
N PRO A 43 -13.77 24.28 -13.11
CA PRO A 43 -15.01 25.05 -13.20
C PRO A 43 -15.27 25.84 -11.91
N GLY A 44 -14.26 26.60 -11.45
CA GLY A 44 -14.31 27.39 -10.24
C GLY A 44 -15.10 28.70 -10.42
N THR A 45 -15.70 29.20 -9.36
CA THR A 45 -16.33 30.54 -9.36
C THR A 45 -15.33 31.65 -9.06
N THR A 46 -14.42 31.42 -8.10
CA THR A 46 -13.41 32.41 -7.68
C THR A 46 -12.18 32.43 -8.58
N ALA A 47 -11.76 31.26 -9.07
CA ALA A 47 -10.57 31.11 -9.90
C ALA A 47 -10.86 30.13 -11.07
N PRO A 48 -11.84 30.42 -11.95
CA PRO A 48 -12.09 29.59 -13.12
C PRO A 48 -10.84 29.53 -13.99
N PHE A 49 -10.44 28.33 -14.41
CA PHE A 49 -9.28 28.22 -15.30
C PHE A 49 -9.42 27.02 -16.22
N LYS A 50 -9.06 27.21 -17.49
CA LYS A 50 -9.00 26.16 -18.50
C LYS A 50 -7.60 26.16 -19.08
N SER A 51 -6.86 25.10 -18.83
CA SER A 51 -5.54 24.91 -19.43
C SER A 51 -5.64 24.97 -20.95
N GLN A 52 -4.73 25.72 -21.57
CA GLN A 52 -4.57 25.77 -23.03
C GLN A 52 -3.52 24.78 -23.52
N LYS A 53 -2.98 23.95 -22.63
CA LYS A 53 -1.90 23.00 -22.91
C LYS A 53 -2.47 21.60 -23.03
N GLU A 54 -1.89 20.78 -23.90
CA GLU A 54 -2.20 19.36 -23.93
C GLU A 54 -1.76 18.67 -22.62
N PRO A 55 -2.51 17.67 -22.14
CA PRO A 55 -2.02 16.77 -21.11
C PRO A 55 -0.70 16.10 -21.51
N VAL A 56 0.19 15.92 -20.53
CA VAL A 56 1.48 15.24 -20.71
C VAL A 56 1.61 14.15 -19.65
N PRO A 57 1.67 12.86 -20.04
CA PRO A 57 1.90 11.77 -19.09
C PRO A 57 3.30 11.85 -18.50
N LEU A 58 3.49 11.27 -17.32
CA LEU A 58 4.82 11.09 -16.74
C LEU A 58 5.67 10.15 -17.61
N ASP A 59 6.96 10.44 -17.73
CA ASP A 59 7.93 9.55 -18.36
C ASP A 59 8.25 8.35 -17.47
N GLU A 60 8.79 7.29 -18.07
CA GLU A 60 9.05 6.03 -17.36
C GLU A 60 9.97 6.22 -16.14
N ILE A 61 11.00 7.07 -16.25
CA ILE A 61 11.90 7.33 -15.12
C ILE A 61 11.19 8.05 -13.97
N GLU A 62 10.24 8.95 -14.27
CA GLU A 62 9.48 9.68 -13.26
C GLU A 62 8.55 8.73 -12.51
N GLU A 63 7.84 7.86 -13.24
CA GLU A 63 6.99 6.83 -12.63
C GLU A 63 7.81 5.80 -11.85
N ALA A 64 8.93 5.33 -12.38
CA ALA A 64 9.80 4.36 -11.70
C ALA A 64 10.33 4.92 -10.38
N LEU A 65 10.79 6.18 -10.36
CA LEU A 65 11.27 6.83 -9.13
C LEU A 65 10.15 6.99 -8.11
N LEU A 66 8.94 7.39 -8.53
CA LEU A 66 7.80 7.50 -7.62
C LEU A 66 7.40 6.13 -7.07
N VAL A 67 7.21 5.13 -7.93
CA VAL A 67 6.82 3.79 -7.53
C VAL A 67 7.85 3.19 -6.58
N MET A 68 9.15 3.30 -6.86
CA MET A 68 10.19 2.76 -6.00
C MET A 68 10.39 3.58 -4.71
N ALA A 69 10.11 4.88 -4.69
CA ALA A 69 10.06 5.64 -3.45
C ALA A 69 8.95 5.12 -2.52
N GLY A 70 7.81 4.70 -3.08
CA GLY A 70 6.69 4.14 -2.32
C GLY A 70 6.82 2.66 -1.97
N THR A 71 7.47 1.84 -2.80
CA THR A 71 7.40 0.35 -2.72
C THR A 71 8.76 -0.34 -2.67
N GLY A 72 9.84 0.38 -2.95
CA GLY A 72 11.15 -0.17 -3.19
C GLY A 72 11.76 -0.86 -1.98
N LEU A 73 12.81 -1.64 -2.24
CA LEU A 73 13.62 -2.27 -1.20
C LEU A 73 14.64 -1.26 -0.66
N SER A 74 14.76 -1.18 0.66
CA SER A 74 15.84 -0.42 1.33
C SER A 74 17.05 -1.30 1.65
N GLY A 75 16.86 -2.62 1.66
CA GLY A 75 17.86 -3.61 2.05
C GLY A 75 17.27 -4.63 3.02
N LEU A 76 18.10 -5.31 3.80
CA LEU A 76 17.62 -6.18 4.88
C LEU A 76 17.26 -5.35 6.12
N ASN A 77 16.09 -5.62 6.71
CA ASN A 77 15.69 -4.92 7.93
C ASN A 77 16.54 -5.38 9.14
N LEU A 78 16.67 -4.52 10.14
CA LEU A 78 17.52 -4.76 11.32
C LEU A 78 16.84 -5.57 12.42
N GLY A 79 15.59 -6.02 12.24
CA GLY A 79 14.85 -6.74 13.27
C GLY A 79 15.53 -8.04 13.71
N ALA A 80 16.29 -8.69 12.81
CA ALA A 80 17.05 -9.90 13.15
C ALA A 80 18.19 -9.64 14.14
N VAL A 81 18.62 -8.38 14.29
CA VAL A 81 19.64 -7.95 15.25
C VAL A 81 19.03 -7.53 16.57
N ASP A 82 17.90 -6.80 16.55
CA ASP A 82 17.37 -6.12 17.73
C ASP A 82 16.34 -6.95 18.52
N LEU A 83 15.74 -8.00 17.92
CA LEU A 83 14.52 -8.60 18.47
C LEU A 83 14.65 -9.88 19.28
N PRO A 84 15.67 -10.76 19.21
CA PRO A 84 15.90 -11.61 20.37
C PRO A 84 16.54 -10.75 21.46
N TYR A 85 15.75 -10.37 22.47
CA TYR A 85 16.27 -9.76 23.69
C TYR A 85 15.69 -10.44 24.93
N ALA A 86 16.48 -10.43 25.99
CA ALA A 86 16.12 -11.04 27.26
C ALA A 86 15.41 -10.05 28.18
N ASP A 87 14.59 -10.57 29.08
CA ASP A 87 14.06 -9.82 30.21
C ASP A 87 15.14 -9.57 31.27
N LYS A 88 14.75 -8.94 32.38
CA LYS A 88 15.67 -8.67 33.50
C LYS A 88 16.21 -9.94 34.17
N ALA A 89 15.52 -11.08 34.02
CA ALA A 89 15.92 -12.36 34.57
C ALA A 89 16.80 -13.16 33.59
N GLY A 90 17.04 -12.64 32.38
CA GLY A 90 17.83 -13.31 31.35
C GLY A 90 17.04 -14.33 30.52
N ALA A 91 15.72 -14.43 30.71
CA ALA A 91 14.86 -15.27 29.88
C ALA A 91 14.54 -14.55 28.57
N ASN A 92 14.41 -15.30 27.47
CA ASN A 92 14.02 -14.71 26.19
C ASN A 92 12.62 -14.07 26.34
N TRP A 93 12.50 -12.79 25.97
CA TRP A 93 11.30 -11.99 26.16
C TRP A 93 10.57 -11.68 24.85
N CYS A 94 11.28 -11.67 23.71
CA CYS A 94 10.74 -11.26 22.42
C CYS A 94 11.60 -11.81 21.28
N GLY A 95 11.14 -11.65 20.03
CA GLY A 95 11.92 -12.00 18.84
C GLY A 95 11.09 -12.65 17.75
N ASN A 96 9.94 -13.18 18.13
CA ASN A 96 9.06 -13.95 17.26
C ASN A 96 8.03 -13.07 16.52
N THR A 97 8.14 -11.75 16.56
CA THR A 97 7.16 -10.82 15.98
C THR A 97 7.27 -10.74 14.46
N MET A 98 8.50 -10.78 13.94
CA MET A 98 8.79 -10.52 12.53
C MET A 98 8.20 -11.60 11.63
N ILE A 99 7.67 -11.19 10.49
CA ILE A 99 7.17 -12.11 9.46
C ILE A 99 7.91 -11.96 8.12
N GLN A 100 8.80 -10.97 7.99
CA GLN A 100 9.76 -10.86 6.89
C GLN A 100 11.08 -10.20 7.33
N TRP A 101 12.16 -10.48 6.58
CA TRP A 101 13.47 -9.79 6.74
C TRP A 101 13.73 -8.73 5.67
N GLN A 102 12.84 -8.62 4.69
CA GLN A 102 12.91 -7.58 3.67
C GLN A 102 12.68 -6.21 4.34
N GLY A 103 13.50 -5.23 3.99
CA GLY A 103 13.28 -3.82 4.32
C GLY A 103 12.69 -3.10 3.12
N ARG A 104 11.64 -2.31 3.37
CA ARG A 104 11.06 -1.41 2.36
C ARG A 104 11.48 0.03 2.60
N THR A 105 11.19 0.89 1.64
CA THR A 105 11.31 2.35 1.80
C THR A 105 10.28 2.92 2.78
N TYR A 106 9.24 2.15 3.15
CA TYR A 106 8.22 2.50 4.12
C TYR A 106 8.22 1.57 5.34
N ALA A 107 7.65 2.02 6.45
CA ALA A 107 7.54 1.23 7.68
C ALA A 107 6.31 0.31 7.64
N SER A 108 6.43 -0.86 8.26
CA SER A 108 5.37 -1.86 8.37
C SER A 108 5.42 -2.55 9.74
N PRO A 109 4.28 -2.81 10.40
CA PRO A 109 4.24 -3.59 11.63
C PRO A 109 4.84 -4.98 11.37
N CYS A 110 5.73 -5.43 12.25
CA CYS A 110 6.33 -6.78 12.17
C CYS A 110 7.05 -7.09 10.85
N ALA A 111 7.40 -6.06 10.06
CA ALA A 111 7.83 -6.20 8.67
C ALA A 111 6.85 -7.04 7.82
N SER A 112 5.55 -6.85 8.03
CA SER A 112 4.49 -7.56 7.32
C SER A 112 4.51 -7.29 5.81
N HIS A 113 4.63 -6.01 5.46
CA HIS A 113 4.56 -5.46 4.10
C HIS A 113 3.38 -6.07 3.33
N GLY A 114 2.18 -5.98 3.94
CA GLY A 114 0.93 -6.53 3.39
C GLY A 114 0.32 -5.70 2.26
N THR A 115 0.93 -4.56 1.91
CA THR A 115 0.43 -3.62 0.90
C THR A 115 1.15 -3.77 -0.43
N GLU A 116 0.37 -3.86 -1.51
CA GLU A 116 0.87 -3.74 -2.88
C GLU A 116 0.34 -2.45 -3.53
N LEU A 117 1.12 -1.87 -4.43
CA LEU A 117 0.75 -0.62 -5.10
C LEU A 117 0.04 -0.91 -6.43
N PHE A 118 -1.18 -0.40 -6.56
CA PHE A 118 -1.87 -0.34 -7.85
C PHE A 118 -1.73 1.07 -8.42
N PHE A 119 -1.65 1.20 -9.74
CA PHE A 119 -1.70 2.52 -10.37
C PHE A 119 -2.32 2.48 -11.75
N THR A 120 -2.78 3.64 -12.22
CA THR A 120 -3.28 3.81 -13.57
C THR A 120 -2.76 5.11 -14.19
N ASN A 121 -2.47 5.05 -15.48
CA ASN A 121 -2.10 6.18 -16.32
C ASN A 121 -2.85 6.08 -17.67
N ASP A 122 -2.42 6.83 -18.69
CA ASP A 122 -3.08 6.82 -20.00
C ASP A 122 -2.99 5.45 -20.73
N GLU A 123 -1.96 4.65 -20.44
CA GLU A 123 -1.67 3.40 -21.15
C GLU A 123 -2.34 2.17 -20.53
N GLY A 124 -2.64 2.21 -19.23
CA GLY A 124 -3.10 1.02 -18.54
C GLY A 124 -3.40 1.16 -17.05
N VAL A 125 -3.76 0.01 -16.50
CA VAL A 125 -3.88 -0.27 -15.06
C VAL A 125 -2.84 -1.31 -14.71
N TYR A 126 -2.13 -1.09 -13.60
CA TYR A 126 -0.97 -1.88 -13.21
C TYR A 126 -1.00 -2.22 -11.72
N MET A 127 -0.36 -3.33 -11.38
CA MET A 127 0.00 -3.72 -10.02
C MET A 127 1.53 -3.84 -9.94
N VAL A 128 2.13 -3.31 -8.89
CA VAL A 128 3.54 -3.50 -8.58
C VAL A 128 3.62 -4.61 -7.53
N LYS A 129 4.24 -5.75 -7.87
CA LYS A 129 4.35 -6.95 -7.02
C LYS A 129 5.68 -6.96 -6.28
N MET A 130 5.69 -6.48 -5.04
CA MET A 130 6.90 -6.34 -4.26
C MET A 130 7.01 -7.32 -3.10
N LYS A 131 5.91 -7.86 -2.57
CA LYS A 131 5.87 -8.70 -1.35
C LYS A 131 6.90 -9.83 -1.35
N GLU A 132 7.10 -10.49 -2.48
CA GLU A 132 7.98 -11.65 -2.65
C GLU A 132 9.43 -11.29 -3.04
N VAL A 133 9.70 -10.01 -3.32
CA VAL A 133 11.02 -9.55 -3.77
C VAL A 133 11.95 -9.43 -2.57
N VAL A 134 13.09 -10.11 -2.62
CA VAL A 134 14.07 -10.18 -1.53
C VAL A 134 15.28 -9.29 -1.85
N PRO A 135 15.75 -8.45 -0.90
CA PRO A 135 16.99 -7.69 -1.05
C PRO A 135 18.21 -8.57 -1.28
N GLU A 136 19.10 -8.12 -2.15
CA GLU A 136 20.39 -8.77 -2.38
C GLU A 136 21.44 -8.35 -1.35
N ARG A 137 21.25 -7.18 -0.72
CA ARG A 137 22.25 -6.54 0.15
C ARG A 137 21.64 -5.94 1.41
N MET A 138 22.50 -5.62 2.38
CA MET A 138 22.11 -4.84 3.57
C MET A 138 21.57 -3.47 3.21
N ARG A 139 22.09 -2.86 2.16
CA ARG A 139 21.60 -1.61 1.58
C ARG A 139 21.38 -1.85 0.09
N GLU A 140 20.15 -1.69 -0.37
CA GLU A 140 19.82 -2.09 -1.74
C GLU A 140 20.40 -1.13 -2.78
N ILE A 141 20.38 0.17 -2.49
CA ILE A 141 20.95 1.23 -3.34
C ILE A 141 22.10 1.89 -2.57
N GLU A 142 23.32 1.66 -3.02
CA GLU A 142 24.54 2.11 -2.34
C GLU A 142 25.10 3.41 -2.87
N GLY A 143 24.97 3.61 -4.18
CA GLY A 143 25.43 4.79 -4.89
C GLY A 143 24.83 4.87 -6.29
N GLU A 144 25.36 5.79 -7.09
CA GLU A 144 24.80 6.11 -8.41
C GLU A 144 24.89 4.94 -9.41
N ASP A 145 25.87 4.05 -9.24
CA ASP A 145 26.01 2.85 -10.07
C ASP A 145 24.86 1.85 -9.87
N ASP A 146 24.08 1.98 -8.79
CA ASP A 146 22.91 1.16 -8.52
C ASP A 146 21.60 1.78 -9.05
N TRP A 147 21.62 3.01 -9.56
CA TRP A 147 20.36 3.70 -9.91
C TRP A 147 19.60 3.03 -11.05
N ASP A 148 20.30 2.32 -11.94
CA ASP A 148 19.65 1.51 -12.99
C ASP A 148 18.74 0.42 -12.40
N ARG A 149 19.04 -0.06 -11.18
CA ARG A 149 18.23 -1.06 -10.47
C ARG A 149 16.81 -0.56 -10.16
N ILE A 150 16.61 0.76 -10.07
CA ILE A 150 15.28 1.37 -9.84
C ILE A 150 14.35 1.08 -11.03
N VAL A 151 14.82 1.37 -12.24
CA VAL A 151 14.03 1.15 -13.46
C VAL A 151 13.91 -0.34 -13.76
N GLN A 152 14.97 -1.12 -13.50
CA GLN A 152 14.94 -2.57 -13.66
C GLN A 152 13.90 -3.22 -12.72
N ALA A 153 13.89 -2.86 -11.44
CA ALA A 153 12.91 -3.34 -10.47
C ALA A 153 11.49 -2.90 -10.86
N PHE A 154 11.31 -1.64 -11.26
CA PHE A 154 10.02 -1.16 -11.76
C PHE A 154 9.51 -2.00 -12.94
N ARG A 155 10.33 -2.24 -13.97
CA ARG A 155 9.94 -3.05 -15.13
C ARG A 155 9.68 -4.52 -14.75
N ALA A 156 10.52 -5.11 -13.91
CA ALA A 156 10.46 -6.52 -13.56
C ALA A 156 9.23 -6.87 -12.70
N HIS A 157 8.76 -5.91 -11.88
CA HIS A 157 7.72 -6.17 -10.89
C HIS A 157 6.39 -5.46 -11.18
N THR A 158 6.30 -4.69 -12.27
CA THR A 158 5.04 -4.08 -12.70
C THR A 158 4.29 -5.00 -13.65
N VAL A 159 3.13 -5.47 -13.20
CA VAL A 159 2.21 -6.32 -13.97
C VAL A 159 1.08 -5.46 -14.52
N LYS A 160 0.87 -5.50 -15.85
CA LYS A 160 -0.28 -4.85 -16.47
C LYS A 160 -1.54 -5.69 -16.26
N LEU A 161 -2.58 -5.06 -15.72
CA LEU A 161 -3.88 -5.68 -15.45
C LEU A 161 -4.89 -5.41 -16.57
N GLN A 162 -4.90 -4.17 -17.10
CA GLN A 162 -5.89 -3.72 -18.08
C GLN A 162 -5.25 -2.69 -19.03
N ASP A 163 -5.77 -2.62 -20.25
CA ASP A 163 -5.43 -1.56 -21.22
C ASP A 163 -6.22 -0.28 -20.96
N GLY A 164 -5.56 0.85 -21.12
CA GLY A 164 -6.14 2.17 -20.90
C GLY A 164 -6.34 2.52 -19.42
N ARG A 165 -6.74 3.77 -19.21
CA ARG A 165 -6.96 4.34 -17.88
C ARG A 165 -8.13 3.65 -17.17
N LEU A 166 -7.97 3.39 -15.87
CA LEU A 166 -9.02 2.82 -15.03
C LEU A 166 -10.27 3.70 -15.09
N ASP A 167 -11.42 3.10 -15.37
CA ASP A 167 -12.69 3.80 -15.32
C ASP A 167 -13.15 3.98 -13.86
N ILE A 168 -13.04 5.22 -13.37
CA ILE A 168 -13.46 5.62 -12.02
C ILE A 168 -14.72 6.50 -12.15
N PRO A 169 -15.88 6.05 -11.63
CA PRO A 169 -17.11 6.82 -11.70
C PRO A 169 -16.99 8.18 -10.99
N MET A 170 -16.98 9.27 -11.76
CA MET A 170 -16.95 10.65 -11.26
C MET A 170 -18.35 11.14 -10.89
N VAL A 171 -19.04 10.40 -10.01
CA VAL A 171 -20.40 10.70 -9.55
C VAL A 171 -20.46 10.82 -8.03
N THR A 172 -21.30 11.73 -7.54
CA THR A 172 -21.50 11.95 -6.11
C THR A 172 -22.01 10.67 -5.44
N GLY A 173 -21.43 10.32 -4.29
CA GLY A 173 -21.68 9.05 -3.59
C GLY A 173 -20.63 7.97 -3.90
N VAL A 174 -19.94 8.06 -5.04
CA VAL A 174 -18.75 7.25 -5.35
C VAL A 174 -17.48 8.08 -5.20
N THR A 175 -17.43 9.24 -5.85
CA THR A 175 -16.28 10.16 -5.80
C THR A 175 -16.72 11.48 -5.18
N LEU A 176 -15.98 11.97 -4.18
CA LEU A 176 -16.30 13.23 -3.51
C LEU A 176 -16.25 14.40 -4.53
N PRO A 177 -17.23 15.33 -4.51
CA PRO A 177 -17.35 16.37 -5.56
C PRO A 177 -16.09 17.19 -5.82
N PHE A 178 -15.33 17.51 -4.77
CA PHE A 178 -14.10 18.30 -4.88
C PHE A 178 -12.93 17.58 -5.59
N ASN A 179 -13.06 16.29 -5.87
CA ASN A 179 -12.09 15.47 -6.61
C ASN A 179 -12.51 15.21 -8.07
N GLN A 180 -13.80 15.34 -8.40
CA GLN A 180 -14.33 14.91 -9.72
C GLN A 180 -13.73 15.70 -10.90
N TRP A 181 -13.31 16.95 -10.67
CA TRP A 181 -12.80 17.82 -11.71
C TRP A 181 -11.34 17.55 -12.10
N ASN A 182 -10.52 16.95 -11.22
CA ASN A 182 -9.07 16.77 -11.45
C ASN A 182 -8.51 15.37 -11.24
N VAL A 183 -9.24 14.48 -10.57
CA VAL A 183 -8.76 13.11 -10.36
C VAL A 183 -8.83 12.31 -11.65
N ASN A 184 -7.79 11.49 -11.88
CA ASN A 184 -7.72 10.52 -12.97
C ASN A 184 -7.99 11.13 -14.35
N LYS A 185 -7.45 12.34 -14.60
CA LYS A 185 -7.52 13.01 -15.90
C LYS A 185 -6.40 12.51 -16.83
N PRO A 186 -6.53 12.69 -18.16
CA PRO A 186 -5.44 12.41 -19.08
C PRO A 186 -4.12 13.07 -18.65
N GLY A 187 -2.98 12.43 -18.93
CA GLY A 187 -1.66 12.89 -18.52
C GLY A 187 -1.33 12.73 -17.02
N THR A 188 -2.26 12.25 -16.20
CA THR A 188 -2.01 12.01 -14.75
C THR A 188 -1.71 10.54 -14.46
N THR A 189 -0.93 10.28 -13.41
CA THR A 189 -0.77 8.93 -12.86
C THR A 189 -1.40 8.89 -11.47
N LEU A 190 -2.33 7.95 -11.27
CA LEU A 190 -3.06 7.77 -10.01
C LEU A 190 -2.58 6.49 -9.33
N PHE A 191 -2.12 6.61 -8.09
CA PHE A 191 -1.57 5.55 -7.25
C PHE A 191 -2.55 5.19 -6.13
N MET A 192 -2.79 3.90 -5.97
CA MET A 192 -3.84 3.28 -5.16
C MET A 192 -3.25 2.09 -4.39
N PRO A 193 -2.59 2.30 -3.25
CA PRO A 193 -2.08 1.20 -2.44
C PRO A 193 -3.25 0.41 -1.83
N ILE A 194 -3.15 -0.92 -1.86
CA ILE A 194 -4.17 -1.83 -1.29
C ILE A 194 -3.47 -2.83 -0.38
N THR A 195 -3.99 -2.96 0.84
CA THR A 195 -3.42 -3.80 1.89
C THR A 195 -4.25 -5.04 2.09
N ASP A 196 -3.61 -6.21 2.04
CA ASP A 196 -4.16 -7.43 2.62
C ASP A 196 -3.93 -7.40 4.15
N VAL A 197 -5.00 -7.20 4.91
CA VAL A 197 -4.90 -7.14 6.37
C VAL A 197 -4.83 -8.52 7.02
N THR A 198 -5.21 -9.58 6.30
CA THR A 198 -5.32 -10.94 6.87
C THR A 198 -3.96 -11.53 7.24
N TRP A 199 -2.95 -11.26 6.42
CA TRP A 199 -1.56 -11.66 6.63
C TRP A 199 -1.02 -11.24 8.00
N GLU A 200 -1.15 -9.96 8.33
CA GLU A 200 -0.65 -9.45 9.60
C GLU A 200 -1.63 -9.66 10.75
N LEU A 201 -2.94 -9.63 10.49
CA LEU A 201 -3.92 -9.85 11.55
C LEU A 201 -3.71 -11.21 12.22
N ILE A 202 -3.51 -12.27 11.44
CA ILE A 202 -3.25 -13.61 11.97
C ILE A 202 -1.88 -13.66 12.68
N ASN A 203 -0.87 -12.96 12.16
CA ASN A 203 0.42 -12.83 12.83
C ASN A 203 0.30 -12.14 14.21
N ILE A 204 -0.45 -11.04 14.28
CA ILE A 204 -0.75 -10.30 15.51
C ILE A 204 -1.50 -11.19 16.50
N MET A 205 -2.48 -11.97 16.05
CA MET A 205 -3.21 -12.92 16.91
C MET A 205 -2.24 -13.87 17.62
N MET A 206 -1.34 -14.50 16.88
CA MET A 206 -0.31 -15.38 17.46
C MET A 206 0.62 -14.62 18.43
N LEU A 207 1.02 -13.39 18.08
CA LEU A 207 1.92 -12.57 18.89
C LEU A 207 1.30 -12.17 20.25
N ILE A 208 0.05 -11.72 20.25
CA ILE A 208 -0.59 -11.19 21.47
C ILE A 208 -1.19 -12.29 22.35
N MET A 209 -1.54 -13.45 21.76
CA MET A 209 -2.02 -14.58 22.54
C MET A 209 -0.88 -15.35 23.19
N ASP A 210 0.31 -15.44 22.58
CA ASP A 210 1.43 -16.18 23.18
C ASP A 210 2.02 -15.45 24.41
N GLU A 211 2.81 -16.18 25.20
CA GLU A 211 3.57 -15.60 26.30
C GLU A 211 4.56 -14.55 25.76
N PRO A 212 4.77 -13.42 26.49
CA PRO A 212 4.25 -13.10 27.81
C PRO A 212 2.91 -12.33 27.81
N ASN A 213 2.32 -12.07 26.65
CA ASN A 213 1.14 -11.20 26.51
C ASN A 213 -0.14 -11.90 27.01
N CYS A 214 -0.33 -13.16 26.62
CA CYS A 214 -1.45 -14.01 27.02
C CYS A 214 -2.82 -13.32 26.86
N VAL A 215 -3.00 -12.45 25.86
CA VAL A 215 -4.21 -11.64 25.69
C VAL A 215 -5.41 -12.54 25.42
N TYR A 216 -6.49 -12.34 26.18
CA TYR A 216 -7.71 -13.12 25.99
C TYR A 216 -8.65 -12.46 24.99
N ILE A 217 -8.69 -12.99 23.76
CA ILE A 217 -9.57 -12.49 22.70
C ILE A 217 -10.97 -13.11 22.85
N TYR A 218 -12.00 -12.27 22.83
CA TYR A 218 -13.41 -12.68 22.83
C TYR A 218 -14.20 -11.89 21.77
N ASP A 219 -15.35 -12.40 21.37
CA ASP A 219 -16.23 -11.72 20.43
C ASP A 219 -17.11 -10.72 21.18
N ASP A 220 -16.78 -9.43 21.09
CA ASP A 220 -17.50 -8.35 21.73
C ASP A 220 -18.80 -7.97 21.02
N LEU A 221 -19.08 -8.51 19.83
CA LEU A 221 -20.30 -8.27 19.07
C LEU A 221 -21.41 -9.26 19.46
N THR A 222 -21.05 -10.49 19.83
CA THR A 222 -22.00 -11.54 20.23
C THR A 222 -21.93 -11.89 21.72
N GLY A 223 -20.83 -11.53 22.39
CA GLY A 223 -20.51 -11.99 23.74
C GLY A 223 -19.93 -13.41 23.79
N ALA A 224 -19.66 -14.03 22.65
CA ALA A 224 -19.10 -15.37 22.59
C ALA A 224 -17.62 -15.41 23.02
N GLU A 225 -17.24 -16.54 23.62
CA GLU A 225 -15.91 -16.80 24.14
C GLU A 225 -15.26 -18.01 23.46
N PRO A 226 -14.89 -17.93 22.18
CA PRO A 226 -14.38 -19.08 21.41
C PRO A 226 -13.12 -19.69 22.03
N LEU A 227 -12.31 -18.87 22.72
CA LEU A 227 -11.05 -19.28 23.33
C LEU A 227 -11.15 -19.67 24.81
N ARG A 228 -12.37 -19.77 25.36
CA ARG A 228 -12.62 -20.06 26.78
C ARG A 228 -11.81 -21.25 27.30
N LYS A 229 -11.72 -22.34 26.52
CA LYS A 229 -11.02 -23.55 26.94
C LYS A 229 -9.51 -23.34 27.16
N TRP A 230 -8.89 -22.40 26.44
CA TRP A 230 -7.47 -22.07 26.59
C TRP A 230 -7.24 -21.19 27.82
N ALA A 231 -8.15 -20.24 28.07
CA ALA A 231 -8.17 -19.47 29.31
C ALA A 231 -8.36 -20.37 30.55
N ASP A 232 -9.27 -21.34 30.49
CA ASP A 232 -9.53 -22.28 31.59
C ASP A 232 -8.32 -23.21 31.86
N ARG A 233 -7.45 -23.40 30.87
CA ARG A 233 -6.15 -24.10 30.99
C ARG A 233 -5.00 -23.19 31.45
N GLY A 234 -5.28 -21.93 31.75
CA GLY A 234 -4.28 -20.95 32.20
C GLY A 234 -3.36 -20.43 31.09
N LYS A 235 -3.70 -20.62 29.81
CA LYS A 235 -2.90 -20.13 28.67
C LYS A 235 -3.21 -18.68 28.30
N LEU A 236 -4.44 -18.23 28.53
CA LEU A 236 -4.87 -16.87 28.26
C LEU A 236 -5.33 -16.20 29.56
N ASN A 237 -5.02 -14.91 29.70
CA ASN A 237 -5.30 -14.11 30.88
C ASN A 237 -6.63 -13.36 30.72
N ARG A 238 -7.68 -13.85 31.39
CA ARG A 238 -9.00 -13.20 31.41
C ARG A 238 -9.00 -11.78 31.97
N ASN A 239 -7.97 -11.38 32.72
CA ASN A 239 -7.79 -10.01 33.22
C ASN A 239 -7.16 -9.07 32.20
N ALA A 240 -6.73 -9.59 31.05
CA ALA A 240 -6.25 -8.83 29.90
C ALA A 240 -7.12 -9.14 28.65
N PRO A 241 -8.43 -8.82 28.68
CA PRO A 241 -9.32 -9.13 27.56
C PRO A 241 -9.16 -8.13 26.41
N MET A 242 -9.37 -8.59 25.18
CA MET A 242 -9.47 -7.76 23.99
C MET A 242 -10.66 -8.21 23.14
N GLY A 243 -11.54 -7.28 22.79
CA GLY A 243 -12.65 -7.57 21.87
C GLY A 243 -12.15 -7.79 20.44
N LEU A 244 -12.72 -8.78 19.75
CA LEU A 244 -12.42 -9.09 18.35
C LEU A 244 -12.54 -7.85 17.45
N SER A 245 -13.59 -7.05 17.63
CA SER A 245 -13.79 -5.84 16.83
C SER A 245 -12.69 -4.81 17.06
N ALA A 246 -12.15 -4.72 18.28
CA ALA A 246 -11.05 -3.83 18.61
C ALA A 246 -9.73 -4.32 18.03
N LEU A 247 -9.48 -5.64 18.05
CA LEU A 247 -8.32 -6.26 17.43
C LEU A 247 -8.28 -5.99 15.92
N GLU A 248 -9.36 -6.27 15.21
CA GLU A 248 -9.42 -6.11 13.76
C GLU A 248 -9.25 -4.64 13.34
N ARG A 249 -9.88 -3.70 14.07
CA ARG A 249 -9.66 -2.26 13.84
C ARG A 249 -8.22 -1.84 14.11
N ALA A 250 -7.61 -2.31 15.19
CA ALA A 250 -6.25 -1.98 15.54
C ALA A 250 -5.25 -2.52 14.49
N ALA A 251 -5.41 -3.77 14.07
CA ALA A 251 -4.60 -4.39 13.04
C ALA A 251 -4.75 -3.67 11.69
N THR A 252 -5.98 -3.30 11.30
CA THR A 252 -6.24 -2.55 10.06
C THR A 252 -5.59 -1.17 10.09
N MET A 253 -5.68 -0.45 11.20
CA MET A 253 -5.00 0.85 11.35
C MET A 253 -3.48 0.69 11.30
N ALA A 254 -2.94 -0.31 12.01
CA ALA A 254 -1.50 -0.59 12.07
C ALA A 254 -0.92 -1.05 10.72
N THR A 255 -1.73 -1.66 9.85
CA THR A 255 -1.31 -2.12 8.51
C THR A 255 -1.73 -1.10 7.45
N ALA A 256 -2.99 -1.12 7.02
CA ALA A 256 -3.48 -0.26 5.95
C ALA A 256 -3.32 1.24 6.25
N GLY A 257 -3.55 1.65 7.49
CA GLY A 257 -3.37 3.05 7.89
C GLY A 257 -1.91 3.51 7.84
N VAL A 258 -0.98 2.69 8.36
CA VAL A 258 0.45 3.01 8.46
C VAL A 258 1.16 2.83 7.11
N GLU A 259 1.04 1.64 6.52
CA GLU A 259 1.78 1.28 5.30
C GLU A 259 1.41 2.23 4.15
N GLN A 260 0.10 2.38 3.85
CA GLN A 260 -0.34 3.26 2.77
C GLN A 260 0.09 4.71 3.01
N ALA A 261 0.01 5.20 4.26
CA ALA A 261 0.40 6.57 4.58
C ALA A 261 1.89 6.81 4.36
N PHE A 262 2.76 5.91 4.83
CA PHE A 262 4.20 6.06 4.63
C PHE A 262 4.62 5.88 3.17
N MET A 263 4.04 4.90 2.46
CA MET A 263 4.27 4.72 1.02
C MET A 263 3.96 6.01 0.27
N LEU A 264 2.75 6.54 0.43
CA LEU A 264 2.32 7.73 -0.30
C LEU A 264 3.02 8.99 0.18
N GLN A 265 3.39 9.09 1.46
CA GLN A 265 4.16 10.22 1.97
C GLN A 265 5.56 10.28 1.33
N ASN A 266 6.25 9.14 1.21
CA ASN A 266 7.54 9.08 0.53
C ASN A 266 7.43 9.51 -0.93
N MET A 267 6.41 9.00 -1.63
CA MET A 267 6.11 9.42 -3.01
C MET A 267 5.82 10.91 -3.09
N TYR A 268 5.10 11.48 -2.13
CA TYR A 268 4.75 12.90 -2.12
C TYR A 268 5.96 13.82 -1.88
N LEU A 269 6.93 13.37 -1.08
CA LEU A 269 8.23 14.04 -0.95
C LEU A 269 9.03 13.90 -2.25
N ALA A 270 9.03 12.73 -2.88
CA ALA A 270 9.67 12.51 -4.18
C ALA A 270 9.08 13.42 -5.26
N LEU A 271 7.76 13.70 -5.26
CA LEU A 271 7.17 14.69 -6.18
C LEU A 271 7.85 16.07 -6.09
N GLN A 272 8.31 16.49 -4.90
CA GLN A 272 9.02 17.77 -4.76
C GLN A 272 10.38 17.72 -5.46
N ALA A 273 11.12 16.64 -5.25
CA ALA A 273 12.42 16.41 -5.88
C ALA A 273 12.33 16.31 -7.41
N LEU A 274 11.27 15.68 -7.92
CA LEU A 274 11.00 15.54 -9.35
C LEU A 274 10.44 16.83 -9.99
N GLY A 275 9.98 17.79 -9.18
CA GLY A 275 9.34 18.99 -9.71
C GLY A 275 7.93 18.73 -10.26
N LEU A 276 7.17 17.84 -9.62
CA LEU A 276 5.83 17.44 -10.04
C LEU A 276 4.73 17.99 -9.12
N GLY A 277 3.54 18.10 -9.70
CA GLY A 277 2.29 18.33 -8.99
C GLY A 277 1.70 17.03 -8.44
N GLY A 278 0.92 17.14 -7.37
CA GLY A 278 0.23 16.01 -6.79
C GLY A 278 -0.31 16.26 -5.39
N TRP A 279 -1.14 15.33 -4.92
CA TRP A 279 -1.66 15.34 -3.56
C TRP A 279 -2.17 13.97 -3.12
N ILE A 280 -2.13 13.73 -1.80
CA ILE A 280 -2.78 12.59 -1.14
C ILE A 280 -4.23 12.98 -0.79
N PHE A 281 -5.17 12.08 -1.00
CA PHE A 281 -6.59 12.32 -0.73
C PHE A 281 -7.37 11.04 -0.43
N ALA A 282 -8.56 11.22 0.14
CA ALA A 282 -9.51 10.14 0.35
C ALA A 282 -9.97 9.57 -1.00
N PRO A 283 -9.99 8.23 -1.14
CA PRO A 283 -10.27 7.57 -2.40
C PRO A 283 -11.75 7.73 -2.76
N SER A 284 -12.08 7.41 -4.01
CA SER A 284 -13.46 7.03 -4.32
C SER A 284 -13.83 5.74 -3.58
N THR A 285 -15.13 5.49 -3.40
CA THR A 285 -15.65 4.33 -2.66
C THR A 285 -14.92 3.04 -3.05
N ALA A 286 -14.15 2.49 -2.11
CA ALA A 286 -13.18 1.43 -2.39
C ALA A 286 -13.79 0.16 -3.02
N PRO A 287 -14.95 -0.35 -2.54
CA PRO A 287 -15.63 -1.46 -3.20
C PRO A 287 -15.96 -1.21 -4.68
N VAL A 288 -16.31 0.02 -5.07
CA VAL A 288 -16.59 0.36 -6.47
C VAL A 288 -15.32 0.25 -7.32
N VAL A 289 -14.23 0.86 -6.85
CA VAL A 289 -12.96 0.90 -7.58
C VAL A 289 -12.30 -0.48 -7.65
N MET A 290 -12.48 -1.32 -6.64
CA MET A 290 -12.03 -2.71 -6.66
C MET A 290 -12.86 -3.60 -7.61
N GLY A 291 -14.05 -3.17 -8.04
CA GLY A 291 -14.90 -3.88 -9.00
C GLY A 291 -16.10 -4.61 -8.40
N GLY A 292 -16.45 -4.34 -7.14
CA GLY A 292 -17.55 -5.00 -6.43
C GLY A 292 -18.95 -4.50 -6.80
N THR A 293 -19.08 -3.62 -7.80
CA THR A 293 -20.37 -3.04 -8.20
C THR A 293 -20.51 -2.94 -9.72
N PRO A 294 -21.73 -2.86 -10.27
CA PRO A 294 -21.94 -2.70 -11.72
C PRO A 294 -21.46 -1.36 -12.31
N PHE A 295 -21.03 -0.40 -11.49
CA PHE A 295 -20.60 0.92 -11.98
C PHE A 295 -19.35 0.86 -12.85
N THR A 296 -18.43 -0.06 -12.56
CA THR A 296 -17.17 -0.22 -13.29
C THR A 296 -16.65 -1.65 -13.08
N LYS A 297 -15.86 -2.16 -14.03
CA LYS A 297 -15.10 -3.40 -13.82
C LYS A 297 -14.08 -3.27 -12.69
N GLY A 298 -13.68 -2.03 -12.36
CA GLY A 298 -12.73 -1.73 -11.30
C GLY A 298 -11.38 -2.40 -11.55
N LEU A 299 -10.66 -2.70 -10.47
CA LEU A 299 -9.36 -3.38 -10.50
C LEU A 299 -9.47 -4.90 -10.73
N GLY A 300 -10.69 -5.47 -10.73
CA GLY A 300 -10.93 -6.89 -10.97
C GLY A 300 -10.77 -7.77 -9.73
N PHE A 301 -11.00 -7.23 -8.53
CA PHE A 301 -10.99 -8.03 -7.30
C PHE A 301 -12.18 -9.00 -7.27
N ARG A 302 -11.92 -10.19 -6.75
CA ARG A 302 -12.93 -11.15 -6.33
C ARG A 302 -13.54 -10.69 -5.01
N PHE A 303 -14.88 -10.63 -4.97
CA PHE A 303 -15.65 -10.38 -3.77
C PHE A 303 -16.30 -11.69 -3.31
N HIS A 304 -15.91 -12.17 -2.13
CA HIS A 304 -16.54 -13.34 -1.51
C HIS A 304 -17.93 -12.96 -1.01
N PRO A 305 -18.99 -13.68 -1.42
CA PRO A 305 -20.34 -13.39 -0.97
C PRO A 305 -20.48 -13.69 0.52
N VAL A 306 -21.04 -12.75 1.28
CA VAL A 306 -21.35 -12.95 2.69
C VAL A 306 -22.81 -13.35 2.79
N GLU A 307 -23.07 -14.65 2.66
CA GLU A 307 -24.43 -15.22 2.59
C GLU A 307 -25.09 -15.37 3.97
N ARG A 308 -24.29 -15.46 5.03
CA ARG A 308 -24.80 -15.61 6.41
C ARG A 308 -25.25 -14.25 6.95
N ALA A 309 -26.40 -14.23 7.61
CA ALA A 309 -26.84 -13.07 8.36
C ALA A 309 -25.81 -12.79 9.46
N SER A 310 -25.09 -11.67 9.33
CA SER A 310 -24.20 -11.20 10.41
C SER A 310 -25.01 -11.10 11.70
N PRO A 311 -24.43 -11.48 12.86
CA PRO A 311 -25.05 -11.21 14.15
C PRO A 311 -25.24 -9.70 14.41
N LEU A 312 -24.59 -8.83 13.63
CA LEU A 312 -24.86 -7.40 13.61
C LEU A 312 -26.00 -7.07 12.63
N PRO A 313 -27.08 -6.40 13.09
CA PRO A 313 -28.13 -5.94 12.19
C PRO A 313 -27.52 -4.95 11.20
N ARG A 314 -27.62 -5.25 9.91
CA ARG A 314 -27.23 -4.31 8.84
C ARG A 314 -28.43 -3.42 8.53
N PRO A 315 -28.32 -2.10 8.72
CA PRO A 315 -29.42 -1.20 8.38
C PRO A 315 -29.87 -1.38 6.92
N ASP A 316 -31.18 -1.48 6.69
CA ASP A 316 -31.76 -1.73 5.35
C ASP A 316 -31.33 -0.70 4.30
N TRP A 317 -31.04 0.54 4.72
CA TRP A 317 -30.59 1.63 3.85
C TRP A 317 -29.18 1.42 3.27
N LEU A 318 -28.39 0.49 3.81
CA LEU A 318 -27.08 0.12 3.26
C LEU A 318 -27.17 -0.82 2.04
N GLY A 319 -28.38 -1.24 1.63
CA GLY A 319 -28.60 -2.13 0.49
C GLY A 319 -28.08 -3.56 0.71
N PRO A 320 -27.98 -4.43 -0.32
CA PRO A 320 -27.40 -5.78 -0.20
C PRO A 320 -25.89 -5.74 0.03
N SER A 321 -25.32 -6.82 0.58
CA SER A 321 -23.89 -6.88 0.88
C SER A 321 -23.12 -6.94 -0.43
N LEU A 322 -22.07 -6.13 -0.57
CA LEU A 322 -21.18 -6.20 -1.73
C LEU A 322 -20.22 -7.41 -1.65
N GLY A 323 -20.21 -8.14 -0.53
CA GLY A 323 -19.23 -9.18 -0.25
C GLY A 323 -17.94 -8.61 0.34
N ASN A 324 -17.02 -9.50 0.69
CA ASN A 324 -15.69 -9.17 1.19
C ASN A 324 -14.69 -9.21 0.02
N PRO A 325 -13.98 -8.13 -0.33
CA PRO A 325 -12.93 -8.19 -1.34
C PRO A 325 -11.76 -9.03 -0.80
N VAL A 326 -11.49 -10.16 -1.46
CA VAL A 326 -10.50 -11.15 -0.97
C VAL A 326 -9.24 -11.22 -1.83
N GLY A 327 -9.23 -10.63 -3.03
CA GLY A 327 -8.01 -10.56 -3.84
C GLY A 327 -8.21 -10.61 -5.35
N ILE A 328 -7.11 -10.71 -6.09
CA ILE A 328 -7.05 -10.96 -7.53
C ILE A 328 -6.37 -12.31 -7.75
N ASP A 329 -7.04 -13.22 -8.45
CA ASP A 329 -6.61 -14.61 -8.68
C ASP A 329 -5.17 -14.67 -9.25
N GLY A 330 -4.31 -15.44 -8.57
CA GLY A 330 -2.91 -15.66 -8.94
C GLY A 330 -1.98 -14.46 -8.78
N LEU A 331 -2.48 -13.33 -8.29
CA LEU A 331 -1.71 -12.07 -8.20
C LEU A 331 -1.62 -11.52 -6.78
N PHE A 332 -2.75 -11.38 -6.09
CA PHE A 332 -2.82 -10.77 -4.77
C PHE A 332 -3.98 -11.35 -3.97
N GLU A 333 -3.71 -12.34 -3.13
CA GLU A 333 -4.71 -13.19 -2.51
C GLU A 333 -4.67 -13.07 -0.98
N ALA A 334 -5.82 -12.84 -0.35
CA ALA A 334 -5.93 -12.83 1.11
C ALA A 334 -5.76 -14.22 1.71
N TYR A 335 -5.32 -14.26 2.97
CA TYR A 335 -5.22 -15.45 3.80
C TYR A 335 -6.58 -15.84 4.39
N CYS A 336 -7.52 -16.16 3.50
CA CYS A 336 -8.83 -16.71 3.83
C CYS A 336 -9.42 -17.47 2.63
N PRO A 337 -10.52 -18.22 2.80
CA PRO A 337 -11.23 -18.78 1.66
C PRO A 337 -11.71 -17.69 0.69
N PRO A 338 -11.72 -17.96 -0.63
CA PRO A 338 -11.51 -19.27 -1.26
C PRO A 338 -10.05 -19.61 -1.61
N TYR A 339 -9.09 -18.74 -1.32
CA TYR A 339 -7.67 -18.99 -1.66
C TYR A 339 -7.03 -20.02 -0.75
N TYR A 340 -7.56 -20.16 0.47
CA TYR A 340 -7.28 -21.27 1.38
C TYR A 340 -8.55 -22.10 1.59
N ARG A 341 -8.41 -23.42 1.77
CA ARG A 341 -9.58 -24.32 1.90
C ARG A 341 -10.37 -24.06 3.19
N SER A 342 -9.68 -23.65 4.23
CA SER A 342 -10.27 -23.25 5.51
C SER A 342 -9.41 -22.17 6.18
N MET A 343 -9.91 -21.57 7.27
CA MET A 343 -9.10 -20.61 8.02
C MET A 343 -7.94 -21.29 8.74
N ALA A 344 -8.08 -22.55 9.16
CA ALA A 344 -6.99 -23.32 9.73
C ALA A 344 -5.81 -23.49 8.74
N ASP A 345 -6.10 -23.73 7.46
CA ASP A 345 -5.07 -23.78 6.41
C ASP A 345 -4.39 -22.42 6.20
N ALA A 346 -5.17 -21.33 6.25
CA ALA A 346 -4.63 -19.97 6.13
C ALA A 346 -3.70 -19.61 7.31
N VAL A 347 -4.10 -19.94 8.54
CA VAL A 347 -3.26 -19.75 9.74
C VAL A 347 -1.99 -20.61 9.65
N GLN A 348 -2.10 -21.85 9.18
CA GLN A 348 -0.94 -22.72 9.00
C GLN A 348 0.06 -22.13 7.99
N ALA A 349 -0.41 -21.56 6.87
CA ALA A 349 0.49 -20.95 5.89
C ALA A 349 1.31 -19.78 6.48
N ILE A 350 0.70 -18.97 7.34
CA ILE A 350 1.36 -17.86 8.04
C ILE A 350 2.37 -18.39 9.07
N TYR A 351 2.00 -19.45 9.80
CA TYR A 351 2.92 -20.13 10.71
C TYR A 351 4.13 -20.70 9.96
N ASP A 352 3.89 -21.38 8.83
CA ASP A 352 4.94 -22.00 8.03
C ASP A 352 5.87 -20.97 7.37
N ALA A 353 5.34 -19.81 6.99
CA ALA A 353 6.17 -18.70 6.51
C ALA A 353 7.17 -18.19 7.57
N LYS A 354 6.89 -18.40 8.86
CA LYS A 354 7.82 -18.05 9.95
C LYS A 354 8.72 -19.24 10.30
N TRP A 355 8.11 -20.39 10.55
CA TRP A 355 8.73 -21.51 11.26
C TRP A 355 8.92 -22.77 10.41
N GLY A 356 8.33 -22.81 9.22
CA GLY A 356 8.43 -23.93 8.29
C GLY A 356 9.85 -24.10 7.74
N PRO A 357 10.07 -25.13 6.90
CA PRO A 357 11.39 -25.42 6.31
C PRO A 357 12.03 -24.22 5.59
N GLU A 358 11.21 -23.46 4.86
CA GLU A 358 11.59 -22.23 4.15
C GLU A 358 11.23 -20.95 4.93
N GLY A 359 10.79 -21.09 6.18
CA GLY A 359 10.34 -19.98 6.99
C GLY A 359 11.48 -19.01 7.34
N ILE A 360 11.15 -17.74 7.56
CA ILE A 360 12.15 -16.67 7.67
C ILE A 360 13.17 -16.89 8.80
N TYR A 361 12.80 -17.62 9.86
CA TYR A 361 13.69 -17.89 10.99
C TYR A 361 14.64 -19.05 10.70
N LYS A 362 14.39 -19.84 9.66
CA LYS A 362 15.20 -21.01 9.28
C LYS A 362 15.97 -20.86 7.96
N ALA A 363 15.37 -20.25 6.94
CA ALA A 363 15.99 -20.00 5.63
C ALA A 363 16.05 -18.51 5.24
N GLY A 364 16.68 -18.24 4.11
CA GLY A 364 16.75 -16.91 3.49
C GLY A 364 17.73 -15.92 4.13
N PRO A 365 17.95 -14.76 3.49
CA PRO A 365 18.84 -13.74 4.00
C PRO A 365 18.24 -13.02 5.22
N ALA A 366 19.10 -12.65 6.17
CA ALA A 366 18.76 -11.77 7.29
C ALA A 366 19.96 -10.88 7.64
N SER A 367 19.73 -9.79 8.36
CA SER A 367 20.78 -8.84 8.73
C SER A 367 21.74 -9.35 9.81
N LEU A 368 21.38 -10.43 10.51
CA LEU A 368 22.20 -11.02 11.57
C LEU A 368 23.35 -11.86 11.02
N LYS A 369 24.59 -11.54 11.40
CA LYS A 369 25.80 -12.29 11.01
C LYS A 369 25.71 -13.77 11.41
N ASN A 370 25.33 -14.05 12.65
CA ASN A 370 25.06 -15.41 13.11
C ASN A 370 23.60 -15.79 12.83
N ARG A 371 23.25 -15.90 11.54
CA ARG A 371 21.88 -16.19 11.09
C ARG A 371 21.26 -17.42 11.75
N GLN A 372 22.06 -18.43 12.09
CA GLN A 372 21.58 -19.67 12.73
C GLN A 372 20.98 -19.42 14.11
N ALA A 373 21.40 -18.36 14.82
CA ALA A 373 20.80 -17.98 16.10
C ALA A 373 19.30 -17.67 16.00
N LEU A 374 18.80 -17.24 14.84
CA LEU A 374 17.37 -16.97 14.66
C LEU A 374 16.50 -18.23 14.82
N ASP A 375 16.97 -19.41 14.38
CA ASP A 375 16.23 -20.67 14.54
C ASP A 375 16.41 -21.27 15.95
N LEU A 376 17.57 -21.03 16.56
CA LEU A 376 17.96 -21.63 17.84
C LEU A 376 17.49 -20.83 19.07
N GLU A 377 17.50 -19.51 18.98
CA GLU A 377 17.32 -18.63 20.15
C GLU A 377 15.96 -17.94 20.16
N VAL A 378 15.34 -17.69 19.01
CA VAL A 378 14.02 -17.04 18.96
C VAL A 378 12.93 -18.04 19.37
N PRO A 379 12.05 -17.70 20.32
CA PRO A 379 11.02 -18.63 20.77
C PRO A 379 10.00 -18.83 19.65
N LYS A 380 9.83 -20.09 19.24
CA LYS A 380 8.81 -20.43 18.25
C LYS A 380 7.42 -20.21 18.83
N THR A 381 6.49 -19.77 17.99
CA THR A 381 5.07 -19.74 18.35
C THR A 381 4.67 -21.13 18.83
N THR A 382 4.13 -21.18 20.05
CA THR A 382 3.80 -22.45 20.71
C THR A 382 2.64 -23.16 20.01
N GLU A 383 2.63 -24.50 20.06
CA GLU A 383 1.58 -25.31 19.42
C GLU A 383 0.18 -24.96 19.91
N TRP A 384 0.03 -24.68 21.22
CA TRP A 384 -1.26 -24.30 21.77
C TRP A 384 -1.75 -22.96 21.22
N CYS A 385 -0.84 -22.01 20.97
CA CYS A 385 -1.16 -20.69 20.42
C CYS A 385 -1.53 -20.80 18.93
N LEU A 386 -0.83 -21.66 18.17
CA LEU A 386 -1.20 -22.00 16.80
C LEU A 386 -2.64 -22.56 16.74
N GLU A 387 -2.95 -23.56 17.55
CA GLU A 387 -4.28 -24.18 17.56
C GLU A 387 -5.38 -23.21 18.06
N ALA A 388 -5.09 -22.39 19.07
CA ALA A 388 -6.01 -21.33 19.50
C ALA A 388 -6.28 -20.30 18.38
N THR A 389 -5.25 -19.95 17.59
CA THR A 389 -5.40 -19.04 16.46
C THR A 389 -6.27 -19.64 15.36
N LYS A 390 -6.06 -20.92 15.01
CA LYS A 390 -6.91 -21.65 14.07
C LYS A 390 -8.37 -21.65 14.52
N GLU A 391 -8.62 -21.96 15.79
CA GLU A 391 -9.97 -21.96 16.36
C GLU A 391 -10.65 -20.59 16.33
N LEU A 392 -9.94 -19.52 16.67
CA LEU A 392 -10.48 -18.16 16.58
C LEU A 392 -10.83 -17.79 15.14
N CYS A 393 -9.94 -18.07 14.20
CA CYS A 393 -10.15 -17.72 12.79
C CYS A 393 -11.27 -18.56 12.16
N GLU A 394 -11.36 -19.86 12.46
CA GLU A 394 -12.48 -20.71 12.04
C GLU A 394 -13.79 -20.22 12.68
N TYR A 395 -13.80 -19.88 13.96
CA TYR A 395 -14.97 -19.29 14.61
C TYR A 395 -15.45 -18.03 13.89
N VAL A 396 -14.53 -17.12 13.51
CA VAL A 396 -14.88 -15.91 12.75
C VAL A 396 -15.51 -16.28 11.40
N TRP A 397 -14.88 -17.18 10.66
CA TRP A 397 -15.41 -17.60 9.36
C TRP A 397 -16.78 -18.28 9.48
N GLU A 398 -16.95 -19.18 10.44
CA GLU A 398 -18.20 -19.88 10.68
C GLU A 398 -19.31 -18.94 11.19
N THR A 399 -18.98 -17.94 12.00
CA THR A 399 -19.98 -17.03 12.56
C THR A 399 -20.39 -15.96 11.56
N TYR A 400 -19.44 -15.37 10.84
CA TYR A 400 -19.67 -14.20 10.00
C TYR A 400 -19.73 -14.50 8.50
N GLY A 401 -19.29 -15.69 8.06
CA GLY A 401 -19.18 -16.03 6.63
C GLY A 401 -18.13 -15.21 5.88
N ARG A 402 -17.17 -14.64 6.60
CA ARG A 402 -16.08 -13.81 6.08
C ARG A 402 -14.93 -13.78 7.09
N PHE A 403 -13.75 -13.38 6.61
CA PHE A 403 -12.62 -13.03 7.45
C PHE A 403 -11.90 -11.81 6.86
N PRO A 404 -11.62 -10.76 7.64
CA PRO A 404 -12.03 -10.56 9.05
C PRO A 404 -13.55 -10.32 9.22
N ALA A 405 -14.04 -10.31 10.45
CA ALA A 405 -15.46 -10.17 10.77
C ALA A 405 -16.02 -8.77 10.49
N THR A 406 -15.27 -7.74 10.85
CA THR A 406 -15.74 -6.35 10.97
C THR A 406 -15.11 -5.37 9.98
N VAL A 407 -14.08 -5.82 9.26
CA VAL A 407 -13.35 -5.06 8.23
C VAL A 407 -13.17 -5.92 6.99
N ASP A 408 -12.97 -5.29 5.83
CA ASP A 408 -12.64 -5.99 4.58
C ASP A 408 -11.21 -6.54 4.60
N ALA A 409 -11.00 -7.72 4.00
CA ALA A 409 -9.70 -8.35 3.89
C ALA A 409 -8.72 -7.49 3.07
N MET A 410 -9.23 -6.84 2.01
CA MET A 410 -8.50 -5.91 1.18
C MET A 410 -8.92 -4.47 1.48
N GLN A 411 -7.99 -3.65 1.96
CA GLN A 411 -8.23 -2.27 2.39
C GLN A 411 -7.58 -1.26 1.46
N MET A 412 -8.35 -0.25 1.04
CA MET A 412 -7.86 0.88 0.25
C MET A 412 -8.36 2.18 0.89
N VAL A 413 -7.45 2.94 1.49
CA VAL A 413 -7.81 4.02 2.43
C VAL A 413 -7.48 5.40 1.90
N ILE A 414 -6.41 5.54 1.10
CA ILE A 414 -5.92 6.81 0.55
C ILE A 414 -5.28 6.61 -0.82
N TRP A 415 -5.33 7.65 -1.65
CA TRP A 415 -4.69 7.69 -2.97
C TRP A 415 -3.70 8.84 -3.07
N LEU A 416 -2.78 8.73 -4.03
CA LEU A 416 -1.92 9.82 -4.48
C LEU A 416 -2.08 10.00 -5.99
N GLN A 417 -2.26 11.22 -6.45
CA GLN A 417 -2.14 11.56 -7.86
C GLN A 417 -0.84 12.34 -8.11
N ALA A 418 -0.13 11.99 -9.17
CA ALA A 418 1.02 12.73 -9.70
C ALA A 418 0.72 13.25 -11.10
N HIS A 419 1.26 14.42 -11.43
CA HIS A 419 1.08 15.05 -12.73
C HIS A 419 2.09 16.19 -12.96
N HIS A 420 2.33 16.50 -14.23
CA HIS A 420 2.90 17.78 -14.62
C HIS A 420 1.94 18.93 -14.24
N LEU A 421 2.46 19.92 -13.52
CA LEU A 421 1.64 20.99 -12.95
C LEU A 421 1.31 22.07 -14.00
N GLU A 422 0.05 22.53 -14.00
CA GLU A 422 -0.34 23.74 -14.74
C GLU A 422 0.08 24.99 -13.97
N THR A 423 1.29 25.49 -14.24
CA THR A 423 1.86 26.66 -13.56
C THR A 423 1.08 27.94 -13.85
N ASP A 424 0.50 28.10 -15.04
CA ASP A 424 -0.19 29.33 -15.45
C ASP A 424 -1.41 29.62 -14.54
N PHE A 425 -2.07 28.55 -14.05
CA PHE A 425 -3.15 28.68 -13.07
C PHE A 425 -2.65 29.31 -11.76
N TYR A 426 -1.50 28.86 -11.27
CA TYR A 426 -0.93 29.37 -10.03
C TYR A 426 -0.37 30.77 -10.20
N ASP A 427 0.24 31.08 -11.34
CA ASP A 427 0.73 32.42 -11.66
C ASP A 427 -0.40 33.45 -11.71
N GLN A 428 -1.57 33.04 -12.21
CA GLN A 428 -2.73 33.91 -12.30
C GLN A 428 -3.44 34.12 -10.96
N TYR A 429 -3.54 33.08 -10.12
CA TYR A 429 -4.47 33.10 -8.98
C TYR A 429 -3.82 32.94 -7.60
N ALA A 430 -2.59 32.45 -7.50
CA ALA A 430 -1.95 32.19 -6.22
C ALA A 430 -0.97 33.31 -5.84
N LEU A 431 -0.69 33.43 -4.54
CA LEU A 431 0.38 34.28 -4.04
C LEU A 431 1.77 33.72 -4.44
N PRO A 432 2.80 34.58 -4.50
CA PRO A 432 4.17 34.12 -4.75
C PRO A 432 4.59 32.97 -3.83
N GLY A 433 5.29 31.98 -4.40
CA GLY A 433 5.73 30.78 -3.67
C GLY A 433 4.75 29.59 -3.70
N ALA A 434 3.70 29.64 -4.53
CA ALA A 434 2.74 28.54 -4.69
C ALA A 434 3.39 27.22 -5.18
N TYR A 435 4.45 27.33 -5.99
CA TYR A 435 5.29 26.24 -6.44
C TYR A 435 6.77 26.66 -6.41
N HIS A 436 7.67 25.68 -6.37
CA HIS A 436 9.13 25.91 -6.24
C HIS A 436 9.84 25.74 -7.59
N GLU A 437 11.12 26.11 -7.63
CA GLU A 437 11.93 26.14 -8.86
C GLU A 437 11.95 24.81 -9.60
N ALA A 438 12.05 23.68 -8.91
CA ALA A 438 12.04 22.36 -9.56
C ALA A 438 10.76 22.12 -10.38
N ILE A 439 9.60 22.64 -9.95
CA ILE A 439 8.37 22.61 -10.74
C ILE A 439 8.43 23.61 -11.89
N ALA A 440 8.86 24.84 -11.61
CA ALA A 440 8.94 25.91 -12.61
C ALA A 440 9.81 25.51 -13.82
N ARG A 441 10.89 24.78 -13.55
CA ARG A 441 11.90 24.35 -14.53
C ARG A 441 11.74 22.90 -14.95
N HIS A 442 10.65 22.24 -14.58
CA HIS A 442 10.47 20.81 -14.78
C HIS A 442 10.69 20.42 -16.26
N PHE A 443 10.03 21.09 -17.20
CA PHE A 443 10.19 20.80 -18.63
C PHE A 443 11.59 21.10 -19.18
N ASP A 444 12.29 22.09 -18.64
CA ASP A 444 13.69 22.36 -19.03
C ASP A 444 14.62 21.24 -18.57
N VAL A 445 14.39 20.72 -17.36
CA VAL A 445 15.27 19.73 -16.72
C VAL A 445 14.97 18.31 -17.18
N TRP A 446 13.70 17.92 -17.22
CA TRP A 446 13.26 16.54 -17.50
C TRP A 446 12.97 16.30 -18.98
N HIS A 447 12.48 17.33 -19.68
CA HIS A 447 11.99 17.21 -21.07
C HIS A 447 12.87 17.95 -22.09
N GLY A 448 14.09 18.33 -21.71
CA GLY A 448 15.05 19.01 -22.59
C GLY A 448 14.54 20.35 -23.14
N GLY A 449 13.70 21.05 -22.39
CA GLY A 449 13.10 22.32 -22.79
C GLY A 449 11.92 22.19 -23.74
N LYS A 450 11.49 20.97 -24.08
CA LYS A 450 10.26 20.76 -24.86
C LYS A 450 9.09 21.21 -24.01
N LYS A 451 8.37 22.24 -24.46
CA LYS A 451 7.17 22.75 -23.77
C LYS A 451 5.92 21.98 -24.16
N PRO A 452 4.94 21.83 -23.26
CA PRO A 452 3.62 21.29 -23.61
C PRO A 452 3.04 22.01 -24.83
N ARG A 453 2.47 21.24 -25.77
CA ARG A 453 1.82 21.80 -26.96
C ARG A 453 0.60 22.61 -26.55
N LEU A 454 0.32 23.69 -27.26
CA LEU A 454 -0.92 24.43 -27.07
C LEU A 454 -2.05 23.76 -27.85
N LEU A 455 -3.25 23.71 -27.28
CA LEU A 455 -4.44 23.14 -27.92
C LEU A 455 -4.77 23.85 -29.25
N SER A 456 -4.40 25.12 -29.40
CA SER A 456 -4.53 25.89 -30.64
C SER A 456 -3.61 25.42 -31.78
N GLU A 457 -2.52 24.72 -31.46
CA GLU A 457 -1.59 24.17 -32.44
C GLU A 457 -2.00 22.75 -32.87
N ALA A 458 -2.74 22.03 -32.02
CA ALA A 458 -3.24 20.69 -32.33
C ALA A 458 -4.36 20.72 -33.39
N THR A 459 -5.19 21.78 -33.39
CA THR A 459 -6.28 21.96 -34.35
C THR A 459 -5.81 22.37 -35.75
N SER A 460 -4.62 22.95 -35.90
CA SER A 460 -4.06 23.33 -37.22
C SER A 460 -3.33 22.19 -37.93
N ALA A 461 -2.97 21.12 -37.23
CA ALA A 461 -2.33 19.93 -37.82
C ALA A 461 -3.35 18.86 -38.32
N ALA A 462 -4.63 19.03 -38.01
CA ALA A 462 -5.72 18.15 -38.43
C ALA A 462 -6.63 18.77 -39.52
N GLY A 463 -6.24 19.93 -40.06
CA GLY A 463 -6.97 20.68 -41.09
C GLY A 463 -6.40 20.51 -42.49
#